data_AF-A0A1A9AGI6-F1
#
_entry.id   AF-A0A1A9AGI6-F1
#
_cell.length_a   1.000
_cell.length_b   1.000
_cell.length_c   1.000
_cell.angle_alpha   90.00
_cell.angle_beta   90.00
_cell.angle_gamma   90.00
#
_symmetry.space_group_name_H-M   'P 1'
#
loop_
_entity.id
_entity.type
_entity.pdbx_description
1 polymer ?
#
loop_
_entity_poly.entity_id
_entity_poly.type
_entity_poly.pdbx_seq_one_letter_code
_entity_poly.pdbx_strand_id
1 'polypeptide(L)' 'MHDFSSDYGNYEIDLDNSNAACNANYENNLDNYVENYKRVYSYCKIEQKKDKHCEGFHKFFGDKKYGD' A
#
# COMPACT_ATOMS: atom_id res chain seq x y z
N MET A 1 -6.96 -5.30 -9.20
CA MET A 1 -6.19 -4.32 -8.41
C MET A 1 -4.80 -4.92 -8.27
N HIS A 2 -3.78 -4.25 -8.82
CA HIS A 2 -2.41 -4.76 -8.77
C HIS A 2 -1.93 -4.76 -7.32
N ASP A 3 -1.37 -5.87 -6.87
CA ASP A 3 -0.84 -6.02 -5.52
C ASP A 3 0.60 -5.49 -5.48
N PHE A 4 0.73 -4.21 -5.16
CA PHE A 4 2.02 -3.53 -5.10
C PHE A 4 2.89 -4.01 -3.92
N SER A 5 2.39 -4.87 -3.03
CA SER A 5 3.22 -5.44 -1.96
C SER A 5 4.26 -6.41 -2.50
N SER A 6 3.90 -7.19 -3.53
CA SER A 6 4.85 -8.03 -4.26
C SER A 6 5.87 -7.18 -5.03
N ASP A 7 5.45 -6.02 -5.52
CA ASP A 7 6.34 -5.11 -6.26
C ASP A 7 7.38 -4.46 -5.34
N TYR A 8 7.07 -4.24 -4.05
CA TYR A 8 8.04 -3.72 -3.07
C TYR A 8 9.17 -4.72 -2.77
N GLY A 9 8.87 -6.02 -2.71
CA GLY A 9 9.92 -7.04 -2.55
C GLY A 9 10.81 -7.18 -3.79
N ASN A 10 10.23 -7.00 -4.98
CA ASN A 10 10.98 -6.98 -6.24
C ASN A 10 11.78 -5.68 -6.41
N TYR A 11 11.34 -4.58 -5.79
CA TYR A 11 11.99 -3.29 -5.84
C TYR A 11 13.42 -3.30 -5.26
N GLU A 12 13.65 -4.01 -4.14
CA GLU A 12 15.00 -4.15 -3.57
C GLU A 12 15.99 -4.81 -4.54
N ILE A 13 15.49 -5.70 -5.42
CA ILE A 13 16.29 -6.42 -6.43
C ILE A 13 16.52 -5.55 -7.68
N ASP A 14 15.52 -4.76 -8.09
CA ASP A 14 15.61 -3.88 -9.26
C ASP A 14 16.43 -2.60 -9.01
N LEU A 15 16.66 -2.22 -7.75
CA LEU A 15 17.54 -1.12 -7.36
C LEU A 15 18.99 -1.27 -7.86
N ASP A 16 19.48 -2.51 -7.99
CA ASP A 16 20.82 -2.80 -8.51
C ASP A 16 20.96 -2.51 -10.02
N ASN A 17 19.86 -2.35 -10.76
CA ASN A 17 19.84 -2.13 -12.20
C ASN A 17 19.53 -0.66 -12.58
N SER A 18 20.54 0.20 -12.40
CA SER A 18 20.84 1.44 -13.16
C SER A 18 19.69 2.20 -13.85
N ASN A 19 18.77 2.80 -13.07
CA ASN A 19 18.13 4.09 -13.45
C ASN A 19 17.64 4.87 -12.22
N ALA A 20 18.56 5.54 -11.52
CA ALA A 20 18.35 6.13 -10.20
C ALA A 20 17.13 7.07 -10.10
N ALA A 21 16.84 7.87 -11.14
CA ALA A 21 15.70 8.79 -11.12
C ALA A 21 14.34 8.08 -11.26
N CYS A 22 14.29 6.98 -12.04
CA CYS A 22 13.10 6.14 -12.14
C CYS A 22 12.84 5.44 -10.82
N ASN A 23 13.89 4.91 -10.20
CA ASN A 23 13.83 4.21 -8.92
C ASN A 23 13.40 5.14 -7.77
N ALA A 24 13.88 6.38 -7.72
CA ALA A 24 13.49 7.36 -6.71
C ALA A 24 12.03 7.85 -6.87
N ASN A 25 11.56 8.06 -8.10
CA ASN A 25 10.15 8.40 -8.31
C ASN A 25 9.25 7.20 -7.96
N TYR A 26 9.69 5.98 -8.27
CA TYR A 26 8.96 4.77 -7.94
C TYR A 26 8.90 4.51 -6.42
N GLU A 27 10.00 4.69 -5.68
CA GLU A 27 10.02 4.68 -4.20
C GLU A 27 9.03 5.66 -3.62
N ASN A 28 9.09 6.93 -4.03
CA ASN A 28 8.19 7.95 -3.52
C ASN A 28 6.72 7.59 -3.77
N ASN A 29 6.41 6.95 -4.91
CA ASN A 29 5.05 6.49 -5.19
C ASN A 29 4.65 5.32 -4.27
N LEU A 30 5.55 4.36 -4.02
CA LEU A 30 5.32 3.24 -3.10
C LEU A 30 5.17 3.71 -1.65
N ASP A 31 6.03 4.61 -1.18
CA ASP A 31 5.96 5.17 0.17
C ASP A 31 4.64 5.93 0.37
N ASN A 32 4.26 6.78 -0.58
CA ASN A 32 2.97 7.47 -0.55
C ASN A 32 1.79 6.49 -0.55
N TYR A 33 1.86 5.39 -1.30
CA TYR A 33 0.84 4.36 -1.30
C TYR A 33 0.73 3.67 0.06
N VAL A 34 1.86 3.27 0.66
CA VAL A 34 1.94 2.62 1.97
C VAL A 34 1.43 3.53 3.08
N GLU A 35 1.82 4.81 3.08
CA GLU A 35 1.35 5.79 4.07
C GLU A 35 -0.16 6.02 3.97
N ASN A 36 -0.70 6.17 2.75
CA ASN A 36 -2.14 6.31 2.55
C ASN A 36 -2.90 5.05 3.00
N TYR A 37 -2.39 3.86 2.68
CA TYR A 37 -2.96 2.61 3.17
C TYR A 37 -3.01 2.57 4.70
N LYS A 38 -1.90 2.87 5.39
CA LYS A 38 -1.83 2.89 6.86
C LYS A 38 -2.84 3.86 7.47
N ARG A 39 -3.01 5.05 6.87
CA ARG A 39 -4.00 6.05 7.32
C ARG A 39 -5.43 5.54 7.19
N VAL A 40 -5.80 5.01 6.02
CA VAL A 40 -7.16 4.47 5.79
C VAL A 40 -7.42 3.24 6.66
N TYR A 41 -6.43 2.35 6.81
CA TYR A 41 -6.53 1.20 7.70
C TYR A 41 -6.80 1.63 9.14
N SER A 42 -6.04 2.59 9.66
CA SER A 42 -6.23 3.10 11.03
C SER A 42 -7.62 3.70 11.21
N TYR A 43 -8.05 4.53 10.27
CA TYR A 43 -9.37 5.15 10.28
C TYR A 43 -10.52 4.12 10.23
N CYS A 44 -10.43 3.10 9.38
CA CYS A 44 -11.51 2.15 9.18
C CYS A 44 -11.48 0.95 10.13
N LYS A 45 -10.31 0.41 10.47
CA LYS A 45 -10.17 -0.80 11.32
C LYS A 45 -9.87 -0.47 12.78
N ILE A 46 -9.03 0.52 13.07
CA ILE A 46 -8.66 0.87 14.46
C ILE A 46 -9.74 1.78 15.06
N GLU A 47 -10.06 2.89 14.40
CA GLU A 47 -11.10 3.81 14.86
C GLU A 47 -12.53 3.34 14.54
N GLN A 48 -12.68 2.28 13.74
CA GLN A 48 -13.95 1.63 13.41
C GLN A 48 -15.01 2.58 12.81
N LYS A 49 -14.57 3.52 11.98
CA LYS A 49 -15.46 4.42 11.25
C LYS A 49 -16.28 3.64 10.23
N LYS A 50 -17.53 4.08 10.00
CA LYS A 50 -18.53 3.36 9.18
C LYS A 50 -19.06 4.17 8.01
N ASP A 51 -18.28 5.12 7.51
CA ASP A 51 -18.66 5.88 6.32
C ASP A 51 -18.42 5.08 5.03
N LYS A 52 -18.89 5.62 3.90
CA LYS A 52 -18.78 5.00 2.57
C LYS A 52 -17.33 4.75 2.14
N HIS A 53 -16.36 5.50 2.67
CA HIS A 53 -14.96 5.26 2.36
C HIS A 53 -14.49 3.95 3.00
N CYS A 54 -14.89 3.71 4.25
CA CYS A 54 -14.64 2.44 4.93
C CYS A 54 -15.44 1.27 4.36
N GLU A 55 -16.66 1.48 3.86
CA GLU A 55 -17.38 0.44 3.11
C GLU A 55 -16.59 -0.01 1.86
N GLY A 56 -16.06 0.94 1.10
CA GLY A 56 -15.20 0.65 -0.04
C GLY A 56 -13.94 -0.10 0.39
N PHE A 57 -13.25 0.41 1.41
CA PHE A 57 -12.05 -0.22 1.96
C PHE A 57 -12.31 -1.67 2.38
N HIS A 58 -13.38 -1.94 3.14
CA HIS A 58 -13.74 -3.30 3.55
C HIS A 58 -14.18 -4.18 2.39
N LYS A 59 -14.82 -3.63 1.35
CA LYS A 59 -15.16 -4.42 0.16
C LYS A 59 -13.90 -4.88 -0.58
N PHE A 60 -12.86 -4.06 -0.65
CA PHE A 60 -11.63 -4.37 -1.37
C PHE A 60 -10.65 -5.21 -0.56
N PHE A 61 -10.45 -4.89 0.72
CA PHE A 61 -9.46 -5.56 1.57
C PHE A 61 -10.09 -6.60 2.52
N GLY A 62 -11.41 -6.64 2.64
CA GLY A 62 -12.13 -7.58 3.51
C GLY A 62 -11.74 -7.44 4.99
N ASP A 63 -11.79 -8.58 5.67
CA ASP A 63 -11.15 -8.81 6.97
C ASP A 63 -9.81 -9.56 6.81
N LYS A 64 -9.28 -9.60 5.59
CA LYS A 64 -8.00 -10.27 5.35
C LYS A 64 -6.91 -9.48 6.08
N LYS A 65 -6.31 -10.14 7.07
CA LYS A 65 -5.03 -9.71 7.63
C LYS A 65 -3.97 -10.05 6.60
N TYR A 66 -3.26 -9.05 6.10
CA TYR A 66 -2.08 -9.24 5.27
C TYR A 66 -0.88 -9.06 6.20
N GLY A 67 -0.35 -10.18 6.67
CA GLY A 67 0.75 -10.23 7.63
C GLY A 67 0.59 -11.40 8.61
N ASP A 68 1.09 -12.57 8.20
CA ASP A 68 1.74 -13.56 9.07
C ASP A 68 3.13 -13.81 8.48
#